data_AF-A0A0S7EIF1-F1
#
_entry.id   AF-A0A0S7EIF1-F1
#
_cell.length_a   1.000
_cell.length_b   1.000
_cell.length_c   1.000
_cell.angle_alpha   90.00
_cell.angle_beta   90.00
_cell.angle_gamma   90.00
#
_symmetry.space_group_name_H-M   'P 1'
#
loop_
_entity.id
_entity.type
_entity.pdbx_description
1 polymer ?
#
loop_
_entity_poly.entity_id
_entity_poly.type
_entity_poly.pdbx_seq_one_letter_code
_entity_poly.pdbx_strand_id
1 'polypeptide(L)'
;MHLIQAYPHTVVKILAKILSRRLETVLPSIISKDQTGFIKGRHSYFNVRRLLNIMYSSATDSDECVVSLDAEKAFDRVEFDCLFVVLSRFGFGGNFISWIKLLYQQQSAKV
;
A
#
# COMPACT_ATOMS: atom_id res chain seq x y z
N MET A 1 10.96 31.96 17.14
CA MET A 1 9.67 31.64 16.49
C MET A 1 9.73 30.20 15.96
N HIS A 2 9.98 29.15 16.76
CA HIS A 2 9.25 28.55 17.89
C HIS A 2 7.87 27.91 17.61
N LEU A 3 7.49 27.66 16.34
CA LEU A 3 6.27 26.88 16.03
C LEU A 3 6.54 25.49 15.46
N ILE A 4 7.80 25.02 15.45
CA ILE A 4 8.18 23.67 15.01
C ILE A 4 8.45 22.80 16.24
N GLN A 5 7.51 22.76 17.20
CA GLN A 5 7.42 21.64 18.13
C GLN A 5 6.35 20.69 17.60
N ALA A 6 6.87 19.74 16.82
CA ALA A 6 6.35 18.43 16.47
C ALA A 6 4.98 18.09 17.07
N TYR A 7 4.02 17.80 16.18
CA TYR A 7 2.80 17.12 16.58
C TYR A 7 3.15 15.91 17.46
N PRO A 8 2.49 15.72 18.60
CA PRO A 8 2.75 14.56 19.45
C PRO A 8 2.66 13.29 18.62
N HIS A 9 3.58 12.34 18.82
CA HIS A 9 3.62 11.08 18.09
C HIS A 9 2.26 10.35 18.08
N THR A 10 1.47 10.50 19.16
CA THR A 10 0.10 10.01 19.26
C THR A 10 -0.84 10.66 18.24
N VAL A 11 -0.75 11.97 18.00
CA VAL A 11 -1.57 12.70 17.02
C VAL A 11 -1.26 12.21 15.60
N VAL A 12 0.01 12.01 15.26
CA VAL A 12 0.42 11.45 13.96
C VAL A 12 -0.13 10.04 13.75
N LYS A 13 -0.08 9.19 14.78
CA LYS A 13 -0.67 7.84 14.75
C LYS A 13 -2.19 7.87 14.57
N ILE A 14 -2.88 8.78 15.25
CA ILE A 14 -4.33 8.97 15.11
C ILE A 14 -4.66 9.38 13.68
N LEU A 15 -3.95 10.38 13.13
CA LEU A 15 -4.13 10.83 11.75
C LEU A 15 -3.89 9.67 10.76
N ALA A 16 -2.78 8.94 10.89
CA ALA A 16 -2.48 7.77 10.06
C ALA A 16 -3.57 6.69 10.16
N LYS A 17 -4.15 6.48 11.35
CA LYS A 17 -5.25 5.52 11.54
C LYS A 17 -6.54 5.99 10.87
N ILE A 18 -6.84 7.28 10.91
CA ILE A 18 -8.01 7.86 10.23
C ILE A 18 -7.84 7.74 8.71
N LEU A 19 -6.67 8.12 8.18
CA LEU A 19 -6.39 8.04 6.74
C LEU A 19 -6.40 6.60 6.23
N SER A 20 -5.80 5.65 6.95
CA SER A 20 -5.83 4.23 6.56
C SER A 20 -7.26 3.65 6.52
N ARG A 21 -8.11 3.98 7.51
CA ARG A 21 -9.53 3.56 7.48
C ARG A 21 -10.31 4.12 6.30
N ARG A 22 -10.03 5.37 5.90
CA ARG A 22 -10.65 5.98 4.71
C ARG A 22 -10.14 5.35 3.41
N LEU A 23 -8.86 4.98 3.37
CA LEU A 23 -8.27 4.31 2.22
C LEU A 23 -8.81 2.88 2.07
N GLU A 24 -9.02 2.18 3.19
CA GLU A 24 -9.55 0.81 3.24
C GLU A 24 -10.90 0.67 2.52
N THR A 25 -11.76 1.69 2.54
CA THR A 25 -13.07 1.63 1.88
C THR A 25 -13.00 1.71 0.35
N VAL A 26 -11.93 2.29 -0.19
CA VAL A 26 -11.76 2.48 -1.66
C VAL A 26 -10.79 1.47 -2.26
N LEU A 27 -9.85 0.92 -1.47
CA LEU A 27 -8.85 -0.04 -1.93
C LEU A 27 -9.43 -1.18 -2.80
N PRO A 28 -10.55 -1.85 -2.43
CA PRO A 28 -11.10 -2.94 -3.22
C PRO A 28 -11.49 -2.57 -4.65
N SER A 29 -11.74 -1.29 -4.94
CA SER A 29 -12.10 -0.79 -6.27
C SER A 29 -10.91 -0.45 -7.16
N ILE A 30 -9.71 -0.26 -6.59
CA ILE A 30 -8.51 0.18 -7.32
C ILE A 30 -7.39 -0.87 -7.36
N ILE A 31 -7.46 -1.91 -6.53
CA ILE A 31 -6.47 -3.01 -6.52
C ILE A 31 -7.05 -4.30 -7.07
N SER A 32 -6.20 -5.12 -7.70
CA SER A 32 -6.56 -6.47 -8.15
C SER A 32 -7.12 -7.31 -7.00
N LYS A 33 -8.03 -8.25 -7.31
CA LYS A 33 -8.56 -9.24 -6.35
C LYS A 33 -7.47 -10.10 -5.72
N ASP A 34 -6.32 -10.21 -6.39
CA ASP A 34 -5.19 -11.04 -5.98
C ASP A 34 -4.25 -10.32 -5.03
N GLN A 35 -4.46 -9.01 -4.82
CA GLN A 35 -3.77 -8.27 -3.77
C GLN A 35 -4.38 -8.67 -2.42
N THR A 36 -3.75 -9.62 -1.72
CA THR A 36 -4.23 -10.13 -0.42
C THR A 36 -3.56 -9.46 0.77
N GLY A 37 -2.35 -8.93 0.61
CA GLY A 37 -1.60 -8.31 1.70
C GLY A 37 -2.28 -7.05 2.23
N PHE A 38 -2.43 -6.97 3.55
CA PHE A 38 -2.99 -5.81 4.28
C PHE A 38 -4.43 -5.40 3.88
N ILE A 39 -5.19 -6.27 3.22
CA ILE A 39 -6.59 -6.03 2.87
C ILE A 39 -7.50 -6.89 3.75
N LYS A 40 -8.42 -6.26 4.48
CA LYS A 40 -9.37 -6.96 5.34
C LYS A 40 -10.22 -7.95 4.55
N GLY A 41 -10.34 -9.17 5.06
CA GLY A 41 -11.13 -10.24 4.43
C GLY A 41 -10.46 -10.92 3.24
N ARG A 42 -9.20 -10.57 2.90
CA ARG A 42 -8.41 -11.28 1.90
C ARG A 42 -7.29 -12.07 2.58
N HIS A 43 -7.12 -13.32 2.17
CA HIS A 43 -6.17 -14.26 2.76
C HIS A 43 -5.18 -14.75 1.71
N SER A 44 -3.90 -14.85 2.07
CA SER A 44 -2.82 -15.32 1.18
C SER A 44 -3.07 -16.73 0.63
N TYR A 45 -3.78 -17.57 1.39
CA TYR A 45 -4.18 -18.90 0.95
C TYR A 45 -4.98 -18.89 -0.37
N PHE A 46 -5.76 -17.85 -0.67
CA PHE A 46 -6.48 -17.77 -1.95
C PHE A 46 -5.52 -17.71 -3.14
N ASN A 47 -4.41 -16.99 -3.01
CA ASN A 47 -3.39 -16.90 -4.05
C ASN A 47 -2.64 -18.22 -4.20
N VAL A 48 -2.27 -18.87 -3.08
CA VAL A 48 -1.63 -20.20 -3.10
C VAL A 48 -2.55 -21.22 -3.77
N ARG A 49 -3.83 -21.26 -3.40
CA ARG A 49 -4.81 -22.16 -4.01
C ARG A 49 -4.98 -21.90 -5.50
N ARG A 50 -5.00 -20.63 -5.92
CA ARG A 50 -5.06 -20.27 -7.34
C ARG A 50 -3.83 -20.74 -8.09
N LEU A 51 -2.64 -20.50 -7.55
CA LEU A 51 -1.39 -20.94 -8.15
C LEU A 51 -1.40 -22.46 -8.37
N LEU A 52 -1.76 -23.23 -7.34
CA LEU A 52 -1.88 -24.68 -7.46
C LEU A 52 -2.92 -25.10 -8.50
N ASN A 53 -4.07 -24.42 -8.57
CA ASN A 53 -5.08 -24.72 -9.58
C ASN A 53 -4.59 -24.47 -11.01
N ILE A 54 -3.73 -23.47 -11.24
CA ILE A 54 -3.10 -23.21 -12.53
C ILE A 54 -2.08 -24.33 -12.82
N MET A 55 -1.16 -24.56 -11.88
CA MET A 55 -0.08 -25.57 -12.00
C MET A 55 -0.54 -27.00 -12.26
N TYR A 56 -1.70 -27.38 -11.72
CA TYR A 56 -2.27 -28.71 -11.87
C TYR A 56 -3.49 -28.73 -12.79
N SER A 57 -3.72 -27.66 -13.57
CA SER A 57 -4.81 -27.64 -14.53
C SER A 57 -4.47 -28.58 -15.69
N SER A 58 -5.36 -29.53 -15.98
CA SER A 58 -5.20 -30.45 -17.12
C SER A 58 -5.61 -29.80 -18.46
N ALA A 59 -5.73 -28.48 -18.50
CA ALA A 59 -6.32 -27.72 -19.60
C ALA A 59 -5.27 -27.13 -20.55
N THR A 60 -3.99 -27.16 -20.18
CA THR A 60 -2.91 -26.48 -20.89
C THR A 60 -1.73 -27.42 -21.14
N ASP A 61 -1.51 -27.81 -22.41
CA ASP A 61 -0.31 -28.51 -22.88
C ASP A 61 0.91 -27.56 -23.02
N SER A 62 0.90 -26.41 -22.34
CA SER A 62 1.93 -25.40 -22.43
C SER A 62 2.89 -25.48 -21.24
N ASP A 63 4.18 -25.25 -21.49
CA ASP A 63 5.18 -25.13 -20.42
C ASP A 63 4.82 -23.99 -19.46
N GLU A 64 4.77 -24.30 -18.17
CA GLU A 64 4.44 -23.34 -17.12
C GLU A 64 5.69 -22.94 -16.32
N CYS A 65 5.76 -21.66 -15.95
CA CYS A 65 6.82 -21.12 -15.10
C CYS A 65 6.24 -20.29 -13.96
N VAL A 66 6.78 -20.48 -12.77
CA VAL A 66 6.44 -19.67 -11.59
C VAL A 66 7.60 -18.72 -11.31
N VAL A 67 7.31 -17.41 -11.35
CA VAL A 67 8.28 -16.37 -11.01
C VAL A 67 7.97 -15.84 -9.61
N SER A 68 8.92 -16.00 -8.70
CA SER A 68 8.85 -15.42 -7.36
C SER A 68 9.62 -14.10 -7.32
N LEU A 69 8.91 -13.01 -6.99
CA LEU A 69 9.48 -11.67 -6.88
C LEU A 69 9.35 -11.19 -5.43
N ASP A 70 10.43 -10.63 -4.89
CA ASP A 70 10.43 -10.00 -3.57
C ASP A 70 11.05 -8.59 -3.66
N ALA A 71 10.52 -7.66 -2.88
CA ALA A 71 10.97 -6.28 -2.85
C ALA A 71 11.81 -6.03 -1.60
N GLU A 72 13.13 -5.93 -1.78
CA GLU A 72 14.05 -5.65 -0.67
C GLU A 72 13.73 -4.30 -0.02
N LYS A 73 13.49 -4.31 1.30
CA LYS A 73 13.17 -3.11 2.09
C LYS A 73 12.05 -2.26 1.48
N ALA A 74 10.95 -2.92 1.09
CA ALA A 74 9.85 -2.31 0.37
C ALA A 74 9.30 -1.00 0.96
N PHE A 75 9.33 -0.82 2.29
CA PHE A 75 8.87 0.41 2.95
C PHE A 75 9.93 1.53 2.95
N ASP A 76 11.22 1.20 3.01
CA ASP A 76 12.30 2.17 3.06
C ASP A 76 12.65 2.71 1.66
N ARG A 77 12.36 1.92 0.61
CA ARG A 77 12.69 2.24 -0.79
C ARG A 77 11.54 2.86 -1.58
N VAL A 78 10.42 3.18 -0.95
CA VAL A 78 9.33 3.89 -1.63
C VAL A 78 9.77 5.31 -1.96
N GLU A 79 9.73 5.67 -3.24
CA GLU A 79 9.93 7.04 -3.68
C GLU A 79 8.60 7.82 -3.47
N PHE A 80 8.64 8.88 -2.67
CA PHE A 80 7.43 9.57 -2.21
C PHE A 80 6.79 10.42 -3.31
N ASP A 81 7.56 10.99 -4.24
CA ASP A 81 6.99 11.75 -5.35
C ASP A 81 6.16 10.83 -6.27
N CYS A 82 6.66 9.62 -6.53
CA CYS A 82 5.94 8.56 -7.22
C CYS A 82 4.63 8.20 -6.49
N LEU A 83 4.68 8.02 -5.16
CA LEU A 83 3.48 7.77 -4.35
C LEU A 83 2.43 8.89 -4.54
N PHE A 84 2.84 10.16 -4.48
CA PHE A 84 1.92 11.29 -4.64
C PHE A 84 1.34 11.39 -6.05
N VAL A 85 2.15 11.11 -7.08
CA VAL A 85 1.67 11.02 -8.47
C VAL A 85 0.65 9.91 -8.63
N VAL A 86 0.91 8.73 -8.07
CA VAL A 86 -0.01 7.58 -8.11
C VAL A 86 -1.34 7.92 -7.43
N LEU A 87 -1.31 8.52 -6.23
CA LEU A 87 -2.52 8.97 -5.55
C LEU A 87 -3.30 10.00 -6.37
N SER A 88 -2.61 10.95 -7.00
CA SER A 88 -3.28 11.92 -7.88
C SER A 88 -3.92 11.24 -9.10
N ARG A 89 -3.26 10.25 -9.72
CA ARG A 89 -3.78 9.50 -10.87
C ARG A 89 -4.99 8.62 -10.53
N PHE A 90 -5.04 8.08 -9.32
CA PHE A 90 -6.23 7.38 -8.81
C PHE A 90 -7.38 8.34 -8.42
N GLY A 91 -7.20 9.66 -8.57
CA GLY A 91 -8.24 10.66 -8.32
C GLY A 91 -8.40 11.03 -6.85
N PHE A 92 -7.43 10.74 -5.98
CA PHE A 92 -7.49 11.20 -4.59
C PHE A 92 -7.42 12.73 -4.53
N GLY A 93 -8.36 13.34 -3.80
CA GLY A 93 -8.45 14.80 -3.71
C GLY A 93 -7.23 15.43 -3.05
N GLY A 94 -6.89 16.66 -3.46
CA GLY A 94 -5.70 17.38 -3.01
C GLY A 94 -5.57 17.46 -1.49
N ASN A 95 -6.67 17.66 -0.77
CA ASN A 95 -6.67 17.67 0.70
C ASN A 95 -6.18 16.34 1.29
N PHE A 96 -6.64 15.20 0.75
CA PHE A 96 -6.23 13.88 1.24
C PHE A 96 -4.74 13.65 1.00
N ILE A 97 -4.24 14.02 -0.18
CA ILE A 97 -2.82 13.93 -0.52
C ILE A 97 -1.99 14.84 0.40
N SER A 98 -2.45 16.06 0.67
CA SER A 98 -1.78 16.97 1.62
C SER A 98 -1.69 16.41 3.03
N TRP A 99 -2.73 15.72 3.53
CA TRP A 99 -2.66 15.03 4.82
C TRP A 99 -1.66 13.88 4.83
N ILE A 100 -1.52 13.14 3.73
CA ILE A 100 -0.48 12.10 3.61
C ILE A 100 0.91 12.74 3.59
N LYS A 101 1.12 13.82 2.83
CA LYS A 101 2.39 14.57 2.82
C LYS A 101 2.82 15.01 4.22
N LEU A 102 1.87 15.45 5.06
CA LEU A 102 2.15 15.83 6.45
C LEU A 102 2.69 14.65 7.29
N LEU A 103 2.28 13.41 7.03
CA LEU A 103 2.82 12.23 7.74
C LEU A 103 4.31 12.01 7.45
N TYR A 104 4.75 12.31 6.22
CA TYR A 104 6.12 12.08 5.76
C TYR A 104 7.05 13.26 6.01
N GLN A 105 6.54 14.50 6.07
CA GLN A 105 7.33 15.68 6.44
C GLN A 105 7.93 15.58 7.86
N GLN A 106 7.32 14.80 8.76
CA GLN A 106 7.83 14.57 10.11
C GLN A 106 8.91 13.48 10.19
N GLN A 107 9.14 12.72 9.10
CA GLN A 107 10.11 11.61 9.08
C GLN A 107 11.54 12.05 8.72
N SER A 108 11.75 13.28 8.23
CA SER A 108 13.10 13.81 7.94
C SER A 108 13.90 14.26 9.18
N ALA A 109 13.47 13.92 10.40
CA ALA A 109 14.23 14.21 11.62
C ALA A 109 14.93 12.94 12.14
N LYS A 110 16.22 12.83 11.74
CA LYS A 110 17.37 12.11 12.35
C LYS A 110 18.12 11.25 11.32
N VAL A 111 19.11 11.89 10.68
CA VAL A 111 20.44 11.29 10.55
C VAL A 111 21.28 11.86 11.68
#